data_AF-A0A645CTD1-F1
#
_entry.id   AF-A0A645CTD1-F1
#
_cell.length_a   1.000
_cell.length_b   1.000
_cell.length_c   1.000
_cell.angle_alpha   90.00
_cell.angle_beta   90.00
_cell.angle_gamma   90.00
#
_symmetry.space_group_name_H-M   'P 1'
#
loop_
_entity.id
_entity.type
_entity.pdbx_description
1 polymer ?
#
loop_
_entity_poly.entity_id
_entity_poly.type
_entity_poly.pdbx_seq_one_letter_code
_entity_poly.pdbx_strand_id
1 'polypeptide(L)'
;MLVADGFSGNVLLKTSEGLAKLSVNWLKTAIRKNALRITGALLARNAFEELKAMGDADELGGAPLLGINGICIIGHGSSSPKAVRNAIRMARDAIRFGMNDQICRRLAECGATTAELEAAFQAEHPQE
;
A
#
# COMPACT_ATOMS: atom_id res chain seq x y z
N MET A 1 2.31 2.57 -13.34
CA MET A 1 1.48 3.24 -12.31
C MET A 1 0.03 2.92 -12.64
N LEU A 2 -0.72 2.37 -11.69
CA LEU A 2 -2.16 2.15 -11.85
C LEU A 2 -2.87 3.34 -11.18
N VAL A 3 -3.80 3.97 -11.87
CA VAL A 3 -4.62 5.07 -11.34
C VAL A 3 -6.07 4.61 -11.36
N ALA A 4 -6.73 4.68 -10.21
CA ALA A 4 -8.12 4.32 -10.02
C ALA A 4 -8.74 5.26 -8.98
N ASP A 5 -10.06 5.41 -9.01
CA ASP A 5 -10.77 6.08 -7.92
C ASP A 5 -10.65 5.27 -6.60
N GLY A 6 -10.91 5.92 -5.47
CA GLY A 6 -10.73 5.29 -4.16
C GLY A 6 -11.60 4.05 -3.94
N PHE A 7 -12.79 3.99 -4.55
CA PHE A 7 -13.68 2.84 -4.42
C PHE A 7 -13.15 1.65 -5.24
N SER A 8 -12.92 1.84 -6.55
CA SER A 8 -12.40 0.78 -7.42
C SER A 8 -11.02 0.30 -6.97
N GLY A 9 -10.15 1.23 -6.55
CA GLY A 9 -8.84 0.92 -6.01
C GLY A 9 -8.90 0.07 -4.73
N ASN A 10 -9.79 0.41 -3.80
CA ASN A 10 -9.98 -0.36 -2.57
C ASN A 10 -10.55 -1.75 -2.86
N VAL A 11 -11.55 -1.87 -3.74
CA VAL A 11 -12.11 -3.16 -4.17
C VAL A 11 -11.02 -4.03 -4.78
N LEU A 12 -10.21 -3.49 -5.69
CA LEU A 12 -9.12 -4.21 -6.33
C LEU A 12 -8.06 -4.67 -5.32
N LEU A 13 -7.60 -3.78 -4.43
CA LEU A 13 -6.62 -4.10 -3.39
C LEU A 13 -7.11 -5.21 -2.47
N LYS A 14 -8.32 -5.08 -1.92
CA LYS A 14 -8.88 -6.07 -0.99
C LYS A 14 -9.17 -7.41 -1.66
N THR A 15 -9.61 -7.38 -2.91
CA THR A 15 -9.80 -8.61 -3.70
C THR A 15 -8.47 -9.30 -3.94
N SER A 16 -7.42 -8.56 -4.29
CA SER A 16 -6.07 -9.11 -4.52
C SER A 16 -5.46 -9.69 -3.23
N GLU A 17 -5.60 -8.99 -2.10
CA GLU A 17 -5.21 -9.50 -0.78
C GLU A 17 -5.96 -10.79 -0.41
N GLY A 18 -7.27 -10.83 -0.65
CA GLY A 18 -8.11 -11.99 -0.40
C GLY A 18 -7.72 -13.20 -1.26
N LEU A 19 -7.52 -12.96 -2.56
CA LEU A 19 -7.10 -13.99 -3.51
C LEU A 19 -5.74 -14.58 -3.12
N ALA A 20 -4.75 -13.74 -2.81
CA ALA A 20 -3.43 -14.20 -2.38
C ALA A 20 -3.51 -15.09 -1.12
N LYS A 21 -4.32 -14.69 -0.12
CA LYS A 21 -4.55 -15.50 1.09
C LYS A 21 -5.21 -16.84 0.77
N LEU A 22 -6.20 -16.87 -0.12
CA LEU A 22 -6.87 -18.10 -0.54
C LEU A 22 -5.90 -19.04 -1.27
N SER A 23 -5.11 -18.53 -2.20
CA SER A 23 -4.11 -19.33 -2.94
C SER A 23 -3.10 -19.98 -2.00
N VAL A 24 -2.57 -19.23 -1.02
CA VAL A 24 -1.65 -19.77 0.00
C VAL A 24 -2.33 -20.85 0.84
N ASN A 25 -3.59 -20.66 1.22
CA ASN A 25 -4.33 -21.65 2.00
C ASN A 25 -4.62 -22.93 1.21
N TRP A 26 -5.02 -22.83 -0.05
CA TRP A 26 -5.21 -23.99 -0.93
C TRP A 26 -3.90 -24.77 -1.11
N LEU A 27 -2.79 -24.06 -1.32
CA LEU A 27 -1.47 -24.66 -1.45
C LEU A 27 -1.07 -25.41 -0.17
N LYS A 28 -1.24 -24.79 1.01
CA LYS A 28 -0.99 -25.44 2.31
C LYS A 28 -1.83 -26.70 2.48
N THR A 29 -3.11 -26.65 2.12
CA THR A 29 -4.01 -27.81 2.19
C THR A 29 -3.55 -28.93 1.26
N ALA A 30 -3.11 -28.61 0.03
CA ALA A 30 -2.63 -29.60 -0.93
C ALA A 30 -1.32 -30.28 -0.49
N ILE A 31 -0.39 -29.51 0.11
CA ILE A 31 0.90 -29.99 0.63
C ILE A 31 0.69 -30.91 1.84
N ARG A 32 -0.25 -30.58 2.74
CA ARG A 32 -0.48 -31.34 3.97
C ARG A 32 -1.16 -32.70 3.79
N LYS A 33 -1.61 -33.05 2.58
CA LYS A 33 -2.35 -34.31 2.36
C LYS A 33 -1.52 -35.56 2.67
N ASN A 34 -0.20 -35.55 2.43
CA ASN A 34 0.63 -36.75 2.53
C ASN A 34 2.03 -36.40 3.05
N ALA A 35 2.67 -37.31 3.80
CA ALA A 35 4.02 -37.12 4.34
C ALA A 35 5.07 -36.80 3.27
N LEU A 36 5.02 -37.45 2.10
CA LEU A 36 5.94 -37.18 0.98
C LEU A 36 5.88 -35.71 0.51
N ARG A 37 4.68 -35.12 0.45
CA ARG A 37 4.47 -33.74 0.01
C ARG A 37 4.98 -32.74 1.05
N ILE A 38 4.83 -33.07 2.33
CA ILE A 38 5.37 -32.28 3.43
C ILE A 38 6.90 -32.27 3.37
N THR A 39 7.53 -33.43 3.13
CA THR A 39 8.99 -33.50 2.95
C THR A 39 9.45 -32.70 1.74
N GLY A 40 8.73 -32.78 0.61
CA GLY A 40 9.02 -31.94 -0.56
C GLY A 40 8.92 -30.44 -0.26
N ALA A 41 7.91 -30.03 0.51
CA ALA A 41 7.77 -28.63 0.93
C ALA A 41 8.87 -28.19 1.90
N LEU A 42 9.39 -29.09 2.74
CA LEU A 42 10.52 -28.82 3.62
C LEU A 42 11.81 -28.60 2.82
N LEU A 43 12.04 -29.38 1.76
CA LEU A 43 13.17 -29.17 0.85
C LEU A 43 13.05 -27.83 0.10
N ALA A 44 11.83 -27.42 -0.24
CA ALA A 44 11.54 -26.15 -0.88
C ALA A 44 11.33 -24.97 0.11
N ARG A 45 11.68 -25.12 1.40
CA ARG A 45 11.38 -24.12 2.44
C ARG A 45 11.88 -22.72 2.10
N ASN A 46 13.11 -22.61 1.58
CA ASN A 46 13.71 -21.32 1.23
C ASN A 46 12.88 -20.59 0.15
N ALA A 47 12.39 -21.32 -0.85
CA ALA A 47 11.53 -20.72 -1.89
C ALA A 47 10.20 -20.21 -1.31
N PHE A 48 9.63 -20.91 -0.31
CA PHE A 48 8.43 -20.43 0.38
C PHE A 48 8.69 -19.23 1.29
N GLU A 49 9.87 -19.15 1.90
CA GLU A 49 10.30 -17.99 2.69
C GLU A 49 10.47 -16.75 1.79
N GLU A 50 11.11 -16.90 0.63
CA GLU A 50 11.21 -15.84 -0.39
C GLU A 50 9.83 -15.40 -0.89
N LEU A 51 8.95 -16.36 -1.19
CA LEU A 51 7.57 -16.07 -1.61
C LEU A 51 6.81 -15.28 -0.54
N LYS A 52 7.00 -15.63 0.73
CA LYS A 52 6.39 -14.90 1.85
C LYS A 52 6.96 -13.49 1.97
N ALA A 53 8.26 -13.32 1.78
CA ALA A 53 8.92 -12.01 1.83
C ALA A 53 8.44 -11.07 0.74
N MET A 54 8.20 -11.56 -0.49
CA MET A 54 7.65 -10.75 -1.58
C MET A 54 6.27 -10.16 -1.28
N GLY A 55 5.47 -10.83 -0.45
CA GLY A 55 4.13 -10.38 -0.03
C GLY A 55 4.11 -9.64 1.31
N ASP A 56 5.26 -9.36 1.92
CA ASP A 56 5.33 -8.74 3.24
C ASP A 56 5.08 -7.22 3.16
N ALA A 57 3.87 -6.80 3.48
CA ALA A 57 3.49 -5.39 3.53
C ALA A 57 4.31 -4.59 4.56
N ASP A 58 4.91 -5.24 5.56
CA ASP A 58 5.75 -4.57 6.55
C ASP A 58 7.06 -4.04 5.95
N GLU A 59 7.49 -4.56 4.79
CA GLU A 59 8.65 -4.02 4.08
C GLU A 59 8.42 -2.61 3.55
N LEU A 60 7.18 -2.29 3.18
CA LEU A 60 6.78 -0.94 2.76
C LEU A 60 6.51 -0.03 3.97
N GLY A 61 5.96 -0.60 5.05
CA GLY A 61 5.70 0.10 6.31
C GLY A 61 4.41 0.93 6.37
N GLY A 62 3.92 1.41 5.22
CA GLY A 62 2.67 2.13 5.09
C GLY A 62 2.48 2.70 3.68
N ALA A 63 1.41 3.49 3.51
CA ALA A 63 1.12 4.19 2.26
C ALA A 63 1.18 5.71 2.48
N PRO A 64 1.82 6.48 1.57
CA PRO A 64 1.80 7.94 1.65
C PRO A 64 0.40 8.48 1.34
N LEU A 65 -0.10 9.35 2.22
CA LEU A 65 -1.31 10.15 1.97
C LEU A 65 -0.91 11.39 1.18
N LEU A 66 -1.32 11.44 -0.09
CA LEU A 66 -1.06 12.56 -0.99
C LEU A 66 -2.21 13.56 -0.97
N GLY A 67 -1.93 14.80 -1.39
CA GLY A 67 -2.93 15.87 -1.48
C GLY A 67 -3.11 16.70 -0.21
N ILE A 68 -2.27 16.48 0.80
CA ILE A 68 -2.18 17.33 2.00
C ILE A 68 -0.96 18.25 1.92
N ASN A 69 -0.95 19.34 2.68
CA ASN A 69 0.21 20.23 2.76
C ASN A 69 1.32 19.66 3.67
N GLY A 70 1.92 18.55 3.25
CA GLY A 70 2.99 17.89 4.00
C GLY A 70 3.16 16.42 3.65
N ILE A 71 3.91 15.69 4.49
CA ILE A 71 4.13 14.25 4.36
C ILE A 71 3.39 13.52 5.47
N CYS A 72 2.47 12.63 5.10
CA CYS A 72 1.79 11.73 6.03
C CYS A 72 1.87 10.30 5.51
N ILE A 73 2.26 9.36 6.36
CA ILE A 73 2.31 7.93 6.03
C ILE A 73 1.27 7.21 6.88
N ILE A 74 0.30 6.57 6.22
CA ILE A 74 -0.75 5.78 6.86
C ILE A 74 -0.27 4.34 6.99
N GLY A 75 -0.05 3.91 8.23
CA GLY A 75 0.24 2.52 8.58
C GLY A 75 -1.03 1.68 8.74
N HIS A 76 -0.87 0.37 8.90
CA HIS A 76 -1.96 -0.54 9.22
C HIS A 76 -2.15 -0.63 10.73
N GLY A 77 -3.37 -0.90 11.21
CA GLY A 77 -3.61 -1.06 12.66
C GLY A 77 -2.84 -2.22 13.29
N SER A 78 -2.45 -3.22 12.49
CA SER A 78 -1.61 -4.35 12.91
C SER A 78 -0.14 -4.20 12.53
N SER A 79 0.34 -2.97 12.28
CA SER A 79 1.72 -2.73 11.86
C SER A 79 2.73 -3.23 12.90
N SER A 80 3.69 -4.03 12.46
CA SER A 80 4.78 -4.50 13.32
C SER A 80 5.83 -3.41 13.59
N PRO A 81 6.76 -3.60 14.54
CA PRO A 81 7.88 -2.68 14.73
C PRO A 81 8.73 -2.46 13.46
N LYS A 82 8.82 -3.49 12.60
CA LYS A 82 9.50 -3.42 11.30
C LYS A 82 8.75 -2.47 10.36
N ALA A 83 7.43 -2.58 10.30
CA ALA A 83 6.58 -1.71 9.50
C ALA A 83 6.71 -0.24 9.94
N VAL A 84 6.64 0.03 11.25
CA VAL A 84 6.79 1.39 11.79
C VAL A 84 8.16 1.98 11.45
N ARG A 85 9.24 1.21 11.64
CA ARG A 85 10.60 1.64 11.24
C ARG A 85 10.66 1.98 9.75
N ASN A 86 10.06 1.16 8.90
CA ASN A 86 10.06 1.38 7.45
C ASN A 86 9.19 2.59 7.05
N ALA A 87 8.06 2.83 7.71
CA ALA A 87 7.24 4.02 7.53
C ALA A 87 8.01 5.32 7.87
N ILE A 88 8.77 5.32 8.97
CA ILE A 88 9.63 6.46 9.34
C ILE A 88 10.71 6.69 8.28
N ARG A 89 11.33 5.63 7.76
CA ARG A 89 12.32 5.73 6.67
C ARG A 89 11.69 6.32 5.41
N MET A 90 10.48 5.87 5.05
CA MET A 90 9.73 6.41 3.92
C MET A 90 9.42 7.91 4.10
N ALA A 91 8.97 8.32 5.28
CA ALA A 91 8.70 9.73 5.59
C ALA A 91 9.98 10.58 5.45
N ARG A 92 11.10 10.11 6.02
CA ARG A 92 12.41 10.77 5.89
C ARG A 92 12.81 10.91 4.42
N ASP A 93 12.67 9.85 3.63
CA ASP A 93 13.05 9.87 2.22
C ASP A 93 12.14 10.82 1.43
N ALA A 94 10.82 10.82 1.69
CA ALA A 94 9.88 11.75 1.08
C ALA A 94 10.20 13.22 1.38
N ILE A 95 10.62 13.53 2.61
CA ILE A 95 11.10 14.86 3.00
C ILE A 95 12.40 15.19 2.26
N ARG A 96 13.39 14.27 2.28
CA ARG A 96 14.70 14.48 1.65
C ARG A 96 14.59 14.75 0.15
N PHE A 97 13.66 14.09 -0.52
CA PHE A 97 13.40 14.32 -1.94
C PHE A 97 12.50 15.53 -2.22
N GLY A 98 11.96 16.22 -1.20
CA GLY A 98 11.04 17.33 -1.40
C GLY A 98 9.78 16.90 -2.15
N MET A 99 9.23 15.72 -1.82
CA MET A 99 8.14 15.10 -2.57
C MET A 99 6.93 16.02 -2.71
N ASN A 100 6.50 16.67 -1.62
CA ASN A 100 5.36 17.59 -1.64
C ASN A 100 5.63 18.80 -2.54
N ASP A 101 6.80 19.42 -2.41
CA ASP A 101 7.19 20.58 -3.21
C ASP A 101 7.22 20.25 -4.70
N GLN A 102 7.73 19.07 -5.06
CA GLN A 102 7.71 18.59 -6.44
C GLN A 102 6.28 18.40 -6.95
N ILE A 103 5.38 17.79 -6.17
CA ILE A 103 3.98 17.62 -6.55
C ILE A 103 3.31 18.98 -6.78
N CYS A 104 3.43 19.91 -5.83
CA CYS A 104 2.87 21.26 -5.94
C CYS A 104 3.39 22.00 -7.17
N ARG A 105 4.70 21.96 -7.40
CA ARG A 105 5.33 22.56 -8.58
C ARG A 105 4.76 21.98 -9.88
N ARG A 106 4.64 20.66 -9.98
CA ARG A 106 4.15 19.99 -11.20
C ARG A 106 2.68 20.26 -11.46
N LEU A 107 1.85 20.35 -10.43
CA LEU A 107 0.46 20.75 -10.56
C LEU A 107 0.33 22.19 -11.10
N ALA A 108 1.15 23.11 -10.61
CA ALA A 108 1.19 24.49 -11.10
C ALA A 108 1.64 24.57 -12.57
N GLU A 109 2.66 23.79 -12.98
CA GLU A 109 3.11 23.69 -14.38
C GLU A 109 2.01 23.15 -15.31
N CYS A 110 1.12 22.30 -14.81
CA CYS A 110 0.00 21.74 -15.57
C CYS A 110 -1.26 22.64 -15.58
N GLY A 111 -1.23 23.80 -14.91
CA GLY A 111 -2.38 24.70 -14.82
C GLY A 111 -3.54 24.14 -13.98
N ALA A 112 -3.30 23.10 -13.18
CA ALA A 112 -4.29 22.58 -12.25
C ALA A 112 -4.46 23.59 -11.11
N THR A 113 -5.56 24.34 -11.13
CA THR A 113 -5.90 25.28 -10.05
C THR A 113 -6.81 24.60 -9.04
N THR A 114 -6.61 24.87 -7.75
CA THR A 114 -7.52 24.41 -6.70
C THR A 114 -8.84 25.16 -6.71
N ALA A 115 -8.96 26.25 -7.47
CA ALA A 115 -10.15 27.10 -7.53
C ALA A 115 -11.43 26.35 -7.91
N GLU A 116 -11.36 25.42 -8.87
CA GLU A 116 -12.51 24.60 -9.27
C GLU A 116 -12.90 23.58 -8.19
N LEU A 117 -11.91 23.01 -7.50
CA LEU A 117 -12.11 22.07 -6.39
C LEU A 117 -12.61 22.77 -5.11
N GLU A 118 -12.10 23.96 -4.81
CA GLU A 118 -12.54 24.79 -3.68
C GLU A 118 -13.98 25.27 -3.89
N ALA A 119 -14.33 25.67 -5.12
CA ALA A 119 -15.70 26.03 -5.47
C ALA A 119 -16.66 24.83 -5.37
N ALA A 120 -16.25 23.64 -5.84
CA ALA A 120 -17.05 22.42 -5.72
C ALA A 120 -17.21 21.98 -4.25
N PHE A 121 -16.14 22.06 -3.44
CA PHE A 121 -16.18 21.70 -2.03
C PHE A 121 -17.07 22.64 -1.20
N GLN A 122 -17.01 23.96 -1.47
CA GLN A 122 -17.90 24.97 -0.89
C GLN A 122 -19.37 24.77 -1.30
N ALA A 123 -19.62 24.30 -2.51
CA ALA A 123 -20.98 24.01 -2.99
C ALA A 123 -21.59 22.75 -2.34
N GLU A 124 -20.77 21.75 -1.99
CA GLU A 124 -21.22 20.53 -1.30
C GLU A 124 -21.38 20.70 0.22
N HIS A 125 -20.72 21.70 0.83
CA HIS A 125 -20.80 21.99 2.27
C HIS A 125 -21.19 23.46 2.50
N PRO A 126 -22.44 23.85 2.19
CA PRO A 126 -22.92 25.20 2.49
C PRO A 126 -22.82 25.43 3.99
N GLN A 127 -22.17 26.52 4.39
CA GLN A 127 -21.99 26.88 5.79
C GLN A 127 -23.37 27.08 6.43
N GLU A 128 -23.69 26.27 7.44
CA GLU A 128 -24.69 26.61 8.47
C GLU A 128 -24.12 27.66 9.42
#